data_AF-A0AAU2NA68-F1
#
_entry.id   AF-A0AAU2NA68-F1
#
_cell.length_a   1.000
_cell.length_b   1.000
_cell.length_c   1.000
_cell.angle_alpha   90.00
_cell.angle_beta   90.00
_cell.angle_gamma   90.00
#
_symmetry.space_group_name_H-M   'P 1'
#
loop_
_entity.id
_entity.type
_entity.pdbx_description
1 polymer ?
#
loop_
_entity_poly.entity_id
_entity_poly.type
_entity_poly.pdbx_seq_one_letter_code
_entity_poly.pdbx_strand_id
1 'polypeptide(L)'
;MLPESGATRRVAACRHTLAQSPLAVDVLTEAWQAQALAQAIGATPAVSGPAGLRAGARDLSHTAGRGGRVDDRDAAARATSAPRAAMLTEVSDPARTLRALAALLGEVGIAPVAVACVTDDEHVYWQCIEAIDAADESSGRVRGLLRGLTVPEGEARTRGPAAMESRE
;
A
#
# COMPACT_ATOMS: atom_id res chain seq x y z
N MET A 1 8.71 11.02 -23.75
CA MET A 1 8.52 11.30 -22.31
C MET A 1 7.05 11.05 -22.03
N LEU A 2 6.68 9.84 -21.58
CA LEU A 2 5.29 9.51 -21.29
C LEU A 2 4.82 10.34 -20.09
N PRO A 3 3.59 10.89 -20.10
CA PRO A 3 3.08 11.67 -18.98
C PRO A 3 3.06 10.80 -17.72
N GLU A 4 3.56 11.32 -16.60
CA GLU A 4 3.46 10.63 -15.32
C GLU A 4 1.99 10.40 -14.97
N SER A 5 1.64 9.15 -14.68
CA SER A 5 0.29 8.79 -14.26
C SER A 5 -0.12 9.60 -13.04
N GLY A 6 -1.41 9.93 -12.89
CA GLY A 6 -1.92 10.61 -11.70
C GLY A 6 -1.49 9.92 -10.40
N ALA A 7 -1.34 8.60 -10.43
CA ALA A 7 -0.84 7.78 -9.33
C ALA A 7 0.58 8.13 -8.89
N THR A 8 1.54 8.17 -9.81
CA THR A 8 2.96 8.40 -9.51
C THR A 8 3.19 9.81 -8.95
N ARG A 9 2.51 10.81 -9.52
CA ARG A 9 2.52 12.20 -9.00
C ARG A 9 2.04 12.28 -7.54
N ARG A 10 1.04 11.48 -7.18
CA ARG A 10 0.42 11.50 -5.84
C ARG A 10 1.29 10.80 -4.80
N VAL A 11 1.93 9.70 -5.18
CA VAL A 11 3.00 9.10 -4.37
C VAL A 11 4.08 10.13 -4.09
N ALA A 12 4.56 10.85 -5.11
CA ALA A 12 5.60 11.85 -4.95
C ALA A 12 5.18 13.01 -4.03
N ALA A 13 3.94 13.48 -4.14
CA ALA A 13 3.40 14.50 -3.25
C ALA A 13 3.36 14.07 -1.78
N CYS A 14 2.91 12.84 -1.51
CA CYS A 14 2.85 12.28 -0.15
C CYS A 14 4.26 12.18 0.47
N ARG A 15 5.25 11.69 -0.30
CA ARG A 15 6.66 11.64 0.12
C ARG A 15 7.21 13.02 0.44
N HIS A 16 6.90 14.02 -0.37
CA HIS A 16 7.35 15.39 -0.12
C HIS A 16 6.79 15.96 1.18
N THR A 17 5.49 15.77 1.46
CA THR A 17 4.90 16.23 2.72
C THR A 17 5.52 15.52 3.92
N LEU A 18 5.70 14.20 3.87
CA LEU A 18 6.36 13.43 4.93
C LEU A 18 7.76 13.95 5.23
N ALA A 19 8.55 14.24 4.20
CA ALA A 19 9.91 14.74 4.36
C ALA A 19 10.00 16.19 4.89
N GLN A 20 8.90 16.93 4.89
CA GLN A 20 8.86 18.34 5.30
C GLN A 20 8.13 18.57 6.63
N SER A 21 7.43 17.58 7.17
CA SER A 21 6.66 17.79 8.40
C SER A 21 7.44 17.43 9.67
N PRO A 22 7.54 18.37 10.64
CA PRO A 22 8.06 18.09 11.97
C PRO A 22 6.98 17.63 12.96
N LEU A 23 5.69 17.59 12.59
CA LEU A 23 4.59 17.35 13.50
C LEU A 23 4.07 15.91 13.43
N ALA A 24 3.87 15.29 14.60
CA ALA A 24 3.33 13.95 14.75
C ALA A 24 2.01 13.72 13.98
N VAL A 25 1.10 14.70 14.04
CA VAL A 25 -0.20 14.64 13.37
C VAL A 25 -0.10 14.58 11.85
N ASP A 26 0.86 15.29 11.26
CA ASP A 26 1.06 15.30 9.82
C ASP A 26 1.69 14.00 9.34
N VAL A 27 2.66 13.46 10.11
CA VAL A 27 3.28 12.15 9.83
C VAL A 27 2.22 11.06 9.83
N LEU A 28 1.37 11.01 10.85
CA LEU A 28 0.27 10.04 10.93
C LEU A 28 -0.76 10.27 9.81
N THR A 29 -1.08 11.52 9.49
CA THR A 29 -2.01 11.84 8.40
C THR A 29 -1.50 11.33 7.05
N GLU A 30 -0.24 11.62 6.72
CA GLU A 30 0.34 11.17 5.46
C GLU A 30 0.57 9.65 5.43
N ALA A 31 0.85 9.01 6.58
CA ALA A 31 0.86 7.56 6.69
C ALA A 31 -0.49 6.93 6.32
N TRP A 32 -1.58 7.46 6.86
CA TRP A 32 -2.93 6.99 6.53
C TRP A 32 -3.33 7.32 5.09
N GLN A 33 -2.87 8.44 4.53
CA GLN A 33 -3.08 8.75 3.10
C GLN A 33 -2.32 7.77 2.19
N ALA A 34 -1.10 7.37 2.56
CA ALA A 34 -0.34 6.34 1.82
C ALA A 34 -1.07 4.99 1.85
N GLN A 35 -1.70 4.64 2.97
CA GLN A 35 -2.51 3.43 3.08
C GLN A 35 -3.75 3.48 2.18
N ALA A 36 -4.48 4.60 2.19
CA ALA A 36 -5.61 4.81 1.29
C ALA A 36 -5.18 4.75 -0.20
N LEU A 37 -3.98 5.25 -0.51
CA LEU A 37 -3.41 5.18 -1.86
C LEU A 37 -3.09 3.73 -2.26
N ALA A 38 -2.53 2.94 -1.35
CA ALA A 38 -2.25 1.53 -1.57
C ALA A 38 -3.53 0.74 -1.89
N GLN A 39 -4.59 0.97 -1.11
CA GLN A 39 -5.91 0.35 -1.32
C GLN A 39 -6.50 0.73 -2.69
N ALA A 40 -6.46 2.02 -3.06
CA ALA A 40 -6.99 2.49 -4.34
C ALA A 40 -6.21 1.94 -5.55
N ILE A 41 -4.87 1.84 -5.44
CA ILE A 41 -4.04 1.20 -6.48
C ILE A 41 -4.39 -0.30 -6.59
N GLY A 42 -4.58 -1.01 -5.48
CA GLY A 42 -5.01 -2.41 -5.46
C GLY A 42 -6.40 -2.63 -6.09
N ALA A 43 -7.32 -1.68 -5.92
CA ALA A 43 -8.65 -1.72 -6.52
C ALA A 43 -8.68 -1.40 -8.03
N THR A 44 -7.56 -0.95 -8.61
CA THR A 44 -7.51 -0.56 -10.02
C THR A 44 -7.45 -1.78 -10.95
N PRO A 45 -8.29 -1.86 -12.02
CA PRO A 45 -8.29 -2.98 -12.97
C PRO A 45 -6.95 -3.21 -13.67
N ALA A 46 -6.17 -2.15 -13.93
CA ALA A 46 -4.84 -2.25 -14.54
C ALA A 46 -3.81 -3.01 -13.68
N VAL A 47 -3.99 -3.02 -12.36
CA VAL A 47 -3.19 -3.83 -11.41
C VAL A 47 -3.78 -5.24 -11.28
N SER A 48 -5.10 -5.37 -11.49
CA SER A 48 -5.82 -6.64 -11.52
C SER A 48 -5.63 -7.37 -12.87
N GLY A 49 -4.39 -7.76 -13.15
CA GLY A 49 -3.98 -8.55 -14.31
C GLY A 49 -4.50 -10.00 -14.31
N PRO A 50 -3.73 -10.99 -14.79
CA PRO A 50 -4.15 -12.39 -14.78
C PRO A 50 -4.48 -12.93 -13.37
N ALA A 51 -5.16 -14.08 -13.28
CA ALA A 51 -5.79 -14.57 -12.05
C ALA A 51 -4.86 -14.60 -10.82
N GLY A 52 -3.57 -14.91 -11.00
CA GLY A 52 -2.57 -14.89 -9.91
C GLY A 52 -2.25 -13.50 -9.37
N LEU A 53 -2.33 -12.45 -10.20
CA LEU A 53 -2.17 -11.05 -9.77
C LEU A 53 -3.46 -10.48 -9.16
N ARG A 54 -4.64 -10.98 -9.57
CA ARG A 54 -5.93 -10.52 -9.04
C ARG A 54 -6.08 -10.80 -7.55
N ALA A 55 -5.65 -11.97 -7.08
CA ALA A 55 -5.69 -12.30 -5.65
C ALA A 55 -4.84 -11.31 -4.84
N GLY A 56 -3.59 -11.07 -5.24
CA GLY A 56 -2.71 -10.11 -4.56
C GLY A 56 -3.18 -8.66 -4.64
N ALA A 57 -3.79 -8.24 -5.75
CA ALA A 57 -4.33 -6.89 -5.92
C ALA A 57 -5.57 -6.68 -5.03
N ARG A 58 -6.43 -7.70 -4.96
CA ARG A 58 -7.59 -7.74 -4.07
C ARG A 58 -7.16 -7.72 -2.61
N ASP A 59 -6.15 -8.50 -2.24
CA ASP A 59 -5.59 -8.50 -0.89
C ASP A 59 -5.00 -7.13 -0.53
N LEU A 60 -4.37 -6.43 -1.49
CA LEU A 60 -3.88 -5.06 -1.31
C LEU A 60 -5.04 -4.08 -1.11
N SER A 61 -6.13 -4.21 -1.87
CA SER A 61 -7.34 -3.38 -1.70
C SER A 61 -8.05 -3.59 -0.36
N HIS A 62 -7.89 -4.76 0.24
CA HIS A 62 -8.48 -5.14 1.52
C HIS A 62 -7.51 -5.03 2.70
N THR A 63 -6.29 -4.51 2.50
CA THR A 63 -5.37 -4.23 3.61
C THR A 63 -6.10 -3.35 4.61
N ALA A 64 -6.40 -3.93 5.78
CA ALA A 64 -7.14 -3.22 6.80
C ALA A 64 -6.21 -2.17 7.39
N GLY A 65 -6.43 -0.91 7.06
CA GLY A 65 -6.04 0.14 7.99
C GLY A 65 -6.90 -0.07 9.24
N ARG A 66 -6.41 -0.80 10.24
CA ARG A 66 -7.12 -1.00 11.51
C ARG A 66 -7.28 0.30 12.32
N GLY A 67 -6.88 1.45 11.78
CA GLY A 67 -7.13 2.79 12.34
C GLY A 67 -8.60 3.23 12.40
N GLY A 68 -9.54 2.28 12.54
CA GLY A 68 -10.98 2.53 12.61
C GLY A 68 -11.74 1.63 13.57
N ARG A 69 -11.11 1.03 14.61
CA ARG A 69 -11.83 0.20 15.59
C ARG A 69 -11.59 0.50 17.07
N VAL A 70 -10.98 1.63 17.43
CA VAL A 70 -10.88 2.00 18.86
C VAL A 70 -11.61 3.30 19.22
N ASP A 71 -11.90 4.23 18.30
CA ASP A 71 -12.87 5.28 18.59
C ASP A 71 -13.49 5.88 17.31
N ASP A 72 -14.80 5.68 17.14
CA ASP A 72 -15.61 6.17 16.01
C ASP A 72 -15.65 7.72 15.92
N ARG A 73 -15.18 8.42 16.95
CA ARG A 73 -15.12 9.89 16.99
C ARG A 73 -14.02 10.48 16.10
N ASP A 74 -12.88 9.81 15.98
CA ASP A 74 -11.75 10.29 15.17
C ASP A 74 -11.73 9.73 13.74
N ALA A 75 -12.54 8.70 13.46
CA ALA A 75 -12.69 8.17 12.09
C ALA A 75 -13.31 9.23 11.14
N ALA A 76 -14.22 10.07 11.65
CA ALA A 76 -14.82 11.17 10.90
C ALA A 76 -13.85 12.35 10.68
N ALA A 77 -12.95 12.62 11.64
CA ALA A 77 -11.90 13.62 11.49
C ALA A 77 -10.81 13.17 10.48
N ARG A 78 -10.50 11.87 10.46
CA ARG A 78 -9.63 11.21 9.46
C ARG A 78 -10.21 11.20 8.04
N ALA A 79 -11.52 11.41 7.90
CA ALA A 79 -12.25 11.50 6.64
C ALA A 79 -12.36 12.94 6.07
N THR A 80 -11.73 13.96 6.69
CA THR A 80 -11.90 15.38 6.31
C THR A 80 -11.24 15.79 4.98
N SER A 81 -10.52 14.90 4.32
CA SER A 81 -10.43 14.95 2.86
C SER A 81 -10.98 13.63 2.35
N ALA A 82 -11.93 13.65 1.40
CA ALA A 82 -12.14 12.49 0.53
C ALA A 82 -10.74 11.98 0.18
N PRO A 83 -10.39 10.71 0.51
CA PRO A 83 -9.00 10.28 0.50
C PRO A 83 -8.46 10.70 -0.83
N ARG A 84 -7.33 11.41 -0.86
CA ARG A 84 -6.81 11.95 -2.12
C ARG A 84 -6.87 10.81 -3.16
N ALA A 85 -6.56 9.58 -2.74
CA ALA A 85 -6.72 8.34 -3.47
C ALA A 85 -8.00 8.18 -4.33
N ALA A 86 -9.16 8.74 -3.94
CA ALA A 86 -10.40 8.75 -4.73
C ALA A 86 -10.30 9.53 -6.05
N MET A 87 -9.25 10.34 -6.25
CA MET A 87 -8.98 11.05 -7.51
C MET A 87 -7.97 10.31 -8.41
N LEU A 88 -7.64 9.05 -8.13
CA LEU A 88 -6.90 8.20 -9.05
C LEU A 88 -7.78 7.91 -10.27
N THR A 89 -7.50 8.59 -11.39
CA THR A 89 -8.24 8.40 -12.64
C THR A 89 -7.62 7.33 -13.54
N GLU A 90 -6.31 7.05 -13.42
CA GLU A 90 -5.66 6.04 -14.26
C GLU A 90 -4.30 5.54 -13.73
N VAL A 91 -4.01 4.25 -13.91
CA VAL A 91 -2.71 3.61 -13.68
C VAL A 91 -2.21 3.05 -15.02
N SER A 92 -1.51 3.88 -15.79
CA SER A 92 -1.05 3.51 -17.14
C SER A 92 0.23 2.64 -17.14
N ASP A 93 1.01 2.66 -16.05
CA ASP A 93 2.18 1.80 -15.83
C ASP A 93 2.10 1.18 -14.43
N PRO A 94 1.56 -0.06 -14.32
CA PRO A 94 1.41 -0.75 -13.03
C PRO A 94 2.75 -1.00 -12.34
N ALA A 95 3.80 -1.36 -13.07
CA ALA A 95 5.10 -1.70 -12.49
C ALA A 95 5.79 -0.46 -11.89
N ARG A 96 5.78 0.66 -12.61
CA ARG A 96 6.30 1.94 -12.10
C ARG A 96 5.49 2.44 -10.91
N THR A 97 4.17 2.34 -10.97
CA THR A 97 3.28 2.78 -9.90
C THR A 97 3.49 1.96 -8.62
N LEU A 98 3.60 0.63 -8.73
CA LEU A 98 3.88 -0.25 -7.59
C LEU A 98 5.28 -0.01 -6.99
N ARG A 99 6.31 0.26 -7.81
CA ARG A 99 7.64 0.63 -7.28
C ARG A 99 7.62 1.96 -6.54
N ALA A 100 6.91 2.96 -7.08
CA ALA A 100 6.76 4.25 -6.42
C ALA A 100 6.03 4.07 -5.07
N LEU A 101 4.94 3.30 -5.06
CA LEU A 101 4.20 2.96 -3.84
C LEU A 101 5.10 2.23 -2.82
N ALA A 102 5.89 1.24 -3.24
CA ALA A 102 6.81 0.53 -2.35
C ALA A 102 7.82 1.47 -1.68
N ALA A 103 8.32 2.47 -2.40
CA ALA A 103 9.23 3.46 -1.83
C ALA A 103 8.53 4.36 -0.80
N LEU A 104 7.31 4.82 -1.08
CA LEU A 104 6.51 5.59 -0.11
C LEU A 104 6.18 4.77 1.14
N LEU A 105 5.79 3.51 1.00
CA LEU A 105 5.51 2.63 2.14
C LEU A 105 6.76 2.37 2.98
N GLY A 106 7.95 2.33 2.38
CA GLY A 106 9.21 2.28 3.11
C GLY A 106 9.47 3.54 3.95
N GLU A 107 9.15 4.72 3.42
CA GLU A 107 9.26 5.99 4.17
C GLU A 107 8.23 6.09 5.30
N VAL A 108 6.99 5.69 5.01
CA VAL A 108 5.89 5.63 5.99
C VAL A 108 6.13 4.58 7.06
N GLY A 109 6.84 3.49 6.77
CA GLY A 109 7.23 2.50 7.78
C GLY A 109 8.30 3.01 8.76
N ILE A 110 9.00 4.11 8.44
CA ILE A 110 10.09 4.65 9.26
C ILE A 110 9.67 5.94 9.96
N ALA A 111 8.97 6.85 9.28
CA ALA A 111 8.65 8.17 9.84
C ALA A 111 7.89 8.15 11.18
N PRO A 112 6.88 7.28 11.39
CA PRO A 112 6.18 7.17 12.67
C PRO A 112 7.06 6.64 13.82
N VAL A 113 8.17 5.96 13.53
CA VAL A 113 9.12 5.49 14.57
C VAL A 113 9.68 6.69 15.34
N ALA A 114 10.07 7.76 14.64
CA ALA A 114 10.58 8.97 15.27
C ALA A 114 9.52 9.63 16.17
N VAL A 115 8.24 9.63 15.75
CA VAL A 115 7.12 10.13 16.55
C VAL A 115 6.90 9.27 17.79
N ALA A 116 6.87 7.95 17.63
CA ALA A 116 6.71 6.99 18.73
C ALA A 116 7.81 7.11 19.78
N CYS A 117 9.03 7.45 19.39
CA CYS A 117 10.15 7.62 20.32
C CYS A 117 10.08 8.88 21.20
N VAL A 118 9.33 9.90 20.79
CA VAL A 118 9.29 11.21 21.48
C VAL A 118 7.92 11.55 22.05
N THR A 119 6.89 10.78 21.72
CA THR A 119 5.55 11.00 22.25
C THR A 119 5.41 10.42 23.66
N ASP A 120 4.88 11.21 24.58
CA ASP A 120 4.43 10.73 25.90
C ASP A 120 2.94 10.32 25.89
N ASP A 121 2.25 10.54 24.77
CA ASP A 121 0.85 10.18 24.57
C ASP A 121 0.75 8.72 24.07
N GLU A 122 0.14 7.86 24.89
CA GLU A 122 -0.06 6.43 24.62
C GLU A 122 -0.93 6.19 23.38
N HIS A 123 -1.93 7.03 23.13
CA HIS A 123 -2.78 6.91 21.94
C HIS A 123 -1.98 7.26 20.68
N VAL A 124 -1.16 8.30 20.71
CA VAL A 124 -0.26 8.65 19.58
C VAL A 124 0.78 7.56 19.35
N TYR A 125 1.36 6.98 20.42
CA TYR A 125 2.25 5.83 20.31
C TYR A 125 1.56 4.67 19.60
N TRP A 126 0.33 4.31 20.01
CA TRP A 126 -0.38 3.19 19.39
C TRP A 126 -0.72 3.45 17.93
N GLN A 127 -1.14 4.67 17.60
CA GLN A 127 -1.36 5.09 16.21
C GLN A 127 -0.10 4.96 15.35
N CYS A 128 1.09 5.19 15.91
CA CYS A 128 2.34 4.99 15.18
C CYS A 128 2.59 3.50 14.88
N ILE A 129 2.36 2.60 15.84
CA ILE A 129 2.54 1.16 15.59
C ILE A 129 1.53 0.66 14.55
N GLU A 130 0.27 1.08 14.65
CA GLU A 130 -0.75 0.72 13.64
C GLU A 130 -0.36 1.19 12.24
N ALA A 131 0.22 2.40 12.12
CA ALA A 131 0.71 2.93 10.85
C ALA A 131 1.90 2.12 10.30
N ILE A 132 2.85 1.72 11.16
CA ILE A 132 4.01 0.90 10.79
C ILE A 132 3.58 -0.49 10.33
N ASP A 133 2.70 -1.15 11.09
CA ASP A 133 2.18 -2.48 10.76
C ASP A 133 1.42 -2.46 9.42
N ALA A 134 0.57 -1.45 9.20
CA ALA A 134 -0.14 -1.28 7.94
C ALA A 134 0.82 -1.05 6.76
N ALA A 135 1.89 -0.29 6.97
CA ALA A 135 2.90 -0.03 5.93
C ALA A 135 3.69 -1.30 5.58
N ASP A 136 4.06 -2.14 6.56
CA ASP A 136 4.74 -3.42 6.32
C ASP A 136 3.81 -4.41 5.59
N GLU A 137 2.55 -4.53 6.02
CA GLU A 137 1.54 -5.38 5.38
C GLU A 137 1.35 -5.02 3.90
N SER A 138 1.21 -3.73 3.62
CA SER A 138 1.07 -3.20 2.27
C SER A 138 2.34 -3.41 1.45
N SER A 139 3.52 -3.21 2.06
CA SER A 139 4.82 -3.43 1.41
C SER A 139 5.02 -4.88 0.99
N GLY A 140 4.65 -5.84 1.86
CA GLY A 140 4.70 -7.27 1.55
C GLY A 140 3.87 -7.63 0.32
N ARG A 141 2.65 -7.08 0.23
CA ARG A 141 1.74 -7.31 -0.90
C ARG A 141 2.22 -6.65 -2.19
N VAL A 142 2.68 -5.41 -2.12
CA VAL A 142 3.24 -4.70 -3.29
C VAL A 142 4.46 -5.44 -3.85
N ARG A 143 5.35 -5.96 -2.97
CA ARG A 143 6.47 -6.81 -3.39
C ARG A 143 5.99 -8.12 -4.04
N GLY A 144 4.92 -8.72 -3.52
CA GLY A 144 4.27 -9.88 -4.13
C GLY A 144 3.79 -9.61 -5.56
N LEU A 145 3.08 -8.49 -5.76
CA LEU A 145 2.61 -8.05 -7.07
C LEU A 145 3.77 -7.76 -8.05
N LEU A 146 4.81 -7.06 -7.60
CA LEU A 146 6.00 -6.79 -8.41
C LEU A 146 6.70 -8.08 -8.86
N ARG A 147 6.80 -9.09 -7.98
CA ARG A 147 7.34 -10.41 -8.36
C ARG A 147 6.45 -11.11 -9.39
N GLY A 148 5.13 -11.07 -9.19
CA GLY A 148 4.19 -11.67 -10.13
C GLY A 148 4.23 -11.04 -11.53
N LEU A 149 4.56 -9.75 -11.65
CA LEU A 149 4.77 -9.09 -12.94
C LEU A 149 6.04 -9.54 -13.69
N THR A 150 6.99 -10.17 -12.99
CA THR A 150 8.26 -10.66 -13.58
C THR A 150 8.24 -12.13 -13.96
N VAL A 151 7.26 -12.91 -13.49
CA VAL A 151 7.15 -14.36 -13.78
C VAL A 151 6.24 -14.57 -15.00
N PRO A 152 6.74 -15.14 -16.11
CA PRO A 152 5.89 -15.50 -17.25
C PRO A 152 4.86 -16.58 -16.86
N GLU A 153 3.60 -16.42 -17.27
CA GLU A 153 2.49 -17.32 -16.92
C GLU A 153 2.67 -18.80 -17.36
N GLY A 154 3.64 -19.10 -18.21
CA GLY A 154 3.89 -20.44 -18.76
C GLY A 154 4.44 -21.45 -17.76
N GLU A 155 4.99 -21.02 -16.62
CA GLU A 155 5.74 -21.90 -15.71
C GLU A 155 4.93 -22.37 -14.49
N ALA A 156 3.80 -21.72 -14.21
CA ALA A 156 2.90 -22.09 -13.11
C ALA A 156 1.97 -23.29 -13.45
N ARG A 157 1.78 -23.61 -14.74
CA ARG A 157 0.94 -24.74 -15.20
C ARG A 157 1.68 -26.07 -15.22
N THR A 158 3.00 -26.07 -15.41
CA THR A 158 3.82 -27.28 -15.58
C THR A 158 4.14 -28.01 -14.28
N ARG A 159 3.70 -27.49 -13.13
CA ARG A 159 3.81 -28.14 -11.82
C ARG A 159 2.46 -28.68 -11.34
N GLY A 160 1.64 -29.21 -12.25
CA GLY A 160 0.60 -30.19 -11.89
C GLY A 160 1.27 -31.52 -11.51
N PRO A 161 0.65 -32.33 -10.61
CA PRO A 161 1.31 -33.51 -10.07
C PRO A 161 1.67 -34.42 -11.23
N ALA A 162 2.97 -34.70 -11.38
CA ALA A 162 3.44 -35.75 -12.26
C ALA A 162 2.65 -37.00 -11.89
N ALA A 163 1.82 -37.45 -12.82
CA ALA A 163 1.10 -38.69 -12.71
C ALA A 163 2.12 -39.76 -12.34
N MET A 164 1.92 -40.37 -11.18
CA MET A 164 2.62 -41.56 -10.77
C MET A 164 2.12 -42.69 -11.68
N GLU A 165 2.71 -42.75 -12.86
CA GLU A 165 2.52 -43.80 -13.84
C GLU A 165 3.22 -45.07 -13.32
N SER A 166 2.39 -46.07 -13.01
CA SER A 166 2.61 -47.50 -13.25
C SER A 166 4.04 -48.06 -13.09
N ARG A 167 4.23 -48.84 -12.03
CA ARG A 167 5.00 -50.11 -12.07
C ARG A 167 4.23 -51.12 -11.23
N GLU A 168 3.52 -52.01 -11.93
CA GLU A 168 3.82 -53.46 -12.06
C GLU A 168 3.26 -54.28 -10.90
#